data_AF-A0A1F6NZJ3-F1
#
_entry.id   AF-A0A1F6NZJ3-F1
#
_cell.length_a   1.000
_cell.length_b   1.000
_cell.length_c   1.000
_cell.angle_alpha   90.00
_cell.angle_beta   90.00
_cell.angle_gamma   90.00
#
_symmetry.space_group_name_H-M   'P 1'
#
loop_
_entity.id
_entity.type
_entity.pdbx_description
1 polymer ?
#
loop_
_entity_poly.entity_id
_entity_poly.type
_entity_poly.pdbx_seq_one_letter_code
_entity_poly.pdbx_strand_id
1 'polypeptide(L)'
;MVTIWNDFLYTPLFNLLVWMYNGWAGGNLGWAVVYLTIILRIVLLPFSLINDYNRVKNQALYMEIKEIEKAYQNDDVVKKQEIRKAMKNRRVQPWAKVIVLGIQALVLVLLYQVFIDGLTGERIIEVLYPSVAWPGVMNTYFYGFDLGMRHSLVWPGIVGLFLMAEIYFNFRRFKGKIEKRDLTYFVLFPLSVFVLLWVLPMVKSLFILTSLIFSAILGNIARVFFQEMVKRRFVKLPK
;
A
#
# COMPACT_ATOMS: atom_id res chain seq x y z
N MET A 1 3.78 26.86 -12.04
CA MET A 1 2.79 25.76 -11.88
C MET A 1 3.26 24.68 -10.89
N VAL A 2 3.94 25.05 -9.79
CA VAL A 2 4.39 24.12 -8.73
C VAL A 2 3.61 24.33 -7.41
N THR A 3 2.71 25.32 -7.38
CA THR A 3 2.03 25.79 -6.17
C THR A 3 1.06 24.78 -5.58
N ILE A 4 0.24 24.06 -6.35
CA ILE A 4 -0.73 23.13 -5.74
C ILE A 4 -0.03 21.95 -5.05
N TRP A 5 0.97 21.35 -5.73
CA TRP A 5 1.75 20.25 -5.16
C TRP A 5 2.49 20.70 -3.91
N ASN A 6 3.14 21.86 -3.98
CA ASN A 6 3.91 22.40 -2.88
C ASN A 6 3.01 22.81 -1.71
N ASP A 7 2.03 23.67 -1.97
CA ASP A 7 1.28 24.39 -0.93
C ASP A 7 0.21 23.53 -0.25
N PHE A 8 -0.39 22.57 -0.97
CA PHE A 8 -1.47 21.73 -0.41
C PHE A 8 -1.05 20.32 -0.02
N LEU A 9 0.03 19.78 -0.60
CA LEU A 9 0.45 18.42 -0.30
C LEU A 9 1.78 18.41 0.44
N TYR A 10 2.82 19.00 -0.16
CA TYR A 10 4.18 18.92 0.37
C TYR A 10 4.35 19.72 1.68
N THR A 11 4.07 21.02 1.67
CA THR A 11 4.26 21.93 2.81
C THR A 11 3.48 21.46 4.04
N PRO A 12 2.18 21.10 3.96
CA PRO A 12 1.45 20.61 5.13
C PRO A 12 2.00 19.30 5.67
N LEU A 13 2.39 18.35 4.80
CA LEU A 13 2.97 17.10 5.26
C LEU A 13 4.37 17.28 5.87
N PHE A 14 5.19 18.15 5.30
CA PHE A 14 6.51 18.47 5.81
C PHE A 14 6.41 19.09 7.22
N ASN A 15 5.53 20.08 7.37
CA ASN A 15 5.24 20.69 8.67
C ASN A 15 4.69 19.68 9.68
N LEU A 16 3.79 18.80 9.24
CA LEU A 16 3.27 17.74 10.09
C LEU A 16 4.40 16.80 10.52
N LEU A 17 5.31 16.41 9.62
CA LEU A 17 6.45 15.56 9.96
C LEU A 17 7.33 16.20 11.03
N VAL A 18 7.71 17.48 10.87
CA VAL A 18 8.57 18.18 11.82
C VAL A 18 7.85 18.39 13.16
N TRP A 19 6.56 18.73 13.14
CA TRP A 19 5.74 18.82 14.34
C TRP A 19 5.68 17.48 15.09
N MET A 20 5.50 16.37 14.38
CA MET A 20 5.50 15.03 14.97
C MET A 20 6.89 14.62 15.49
N TYR A 21 7.95 15.01 14.78
CA TYR A 21 9.33 14.81 15.21
C TYR A 21 9.60 15.47 16.56
N ASN A 22 9.21 16.74 16.71
CA ASN A 22 9.41 17.52 17.94
C ASN A 22 8.50 17.06 19.10
N GLY A 23 7.29 16.60 18.78
CA GLY A 23 6.31 16.14 19.77
C GLY A 23 6.40 14.64 20.03
N TRP A 24 5.51 13.88 19.37
CA TRP A 24 5.25 12.47 19.69
C TRP A 24 6.40 11.51 19.40
N ALA A 25 7.26 11.85 18.44
CA ALA A 25 8.38 10.98 18.07
C ALA A 25 9.63 11.19 18.95
N GLY A 26 9.59 12.13 19.90
CA GLY A 26 10.68 12.36 20.86
C GLY A 26 12.03 12.65 20.19
N GLY A 27 12.02 13.33 19.05
CA GLY A 27 13.22 13.61 18.27
C GLY A 27 13.75 12.41 17.48
N ASN A 28 12.92 11.43 17.11
CA ASN A 28 13.30 10.33 16.21
C ASN A 28 12.55 10.40 14.87
N LEU A 29 13.28 10.59 13.77
CA LEU A 29 12.67 10.74 12.44
C LEU A 29 12.00 9.45 11.95
N GLY A 30 12.45 8.29 12.40
CA GLY A 30 11.86 7.00 12.01
C GLY A 30 10.46 6.83 12.61
N TRP A 31 10.29 7.17 13.89
CA TRP A 31 8.98 7.19 14.53
C TRP A 31 8.07 8.25 13.93
N ALA A 32 8.60 9.44 13.61
CA ALA A 32 7.83 10.48 12.93
C ALA A 32 7.27 9.99 11.57
N VAL A 33 8.09 9.28 10.78
CA VAL A 33 7.65 8.67 9.52
C VAL A 33 6.60 7.59 9.74
N VAL A 34 6.76 6.72 10.74
CA VAL A 34 5.76 5.69 11.08
C VAL A 34 4.41 6.33 11.42
N TYR A 35 4.40 7.34 12.29
CA TYR A 35 3.15 8.00 12.68
C TYR A 35 2.52 8.77 11.51
N LEU A 36 3.32 9.47 10.71
CA LEU A 36 2.84 10.15 9.52
C LEU A 36 2.20 9.16 8.53
N THR A 37 2.82 7.99 8.35
CA THR A 37 2.28 6.92 7.51
C THR A 37 0.93 6.43 8.02
N ILE A 38 0.78 6.26 9.34
CA ILE A 38 -0.49 5.84 9.97
C ILE A 38 -1.57 6.91 9.72
N ILE A 39 -1.27 8.19 9.92
CA ILE A 39 -2.22 9.29 9.66
C ILE A 39 -2.67 9.29 8.21
N LEU A 40 -1.73 9.21 7.26
CA LEU A 40 -2.07 9.15 5.83
C LEU A 40 -2.95 7.95 5.51
N ARG A 41 -2.69 6.80 6.14
CA ARG A 41 -3.50 5.60 5.97
C ARG A 41 -4.90 5.72 6.56
N ILE A 42 -5.06 6.47 7.65
CA ILE A 42 -6.38 6.81 8.21
C ILE A 42 -7.13 7.76 7.26
N VAL A 43 -6.47 8.78 6.71
CA VAL A 43 -7.09 9.70 5.74
C VAL A 43 -7.51 8.97 4.46
N LEU A 44 -6.71 8.01 4.01
CA LEU A 44 -6.99 7.17 2.82
C LEU A 44 -7.80 5.90 3.13
N LEU A 45 -8.27 5.75 4.37
CA LEU A 45 -9.09 4.62 4.82
C LEU A 45 -10.39 4.46 4.03
N PRO A 46 -11.22 5.49 3.77
CA PRO A 46 -12.49 5.30 3.05
C PRO A 46 -12.26 4.72 1.65
N PHE A 47 -11.22 5.18 0.98
CA PHE A 47 -10.82 4.68 -0.32
C PHE A 47 -10.34 3.22 -0.26
N SER A 48 -9.54 2.88 0.76
CA SER A 48 -9.09 1.51 1.01
C SER A 48 -10.27 0.55 1.26
N LEU A 49 -11.27 0.99 2.04
CA LEU A 49 -12.48 0.20 2.31
C LEU A 49 -13.31 -0.07 1.04
N ILE A 50 -13.45 0.93 0.15
CA ILE A 50 -14.16 0.76 -1.12
C ILE A 50 -13.47 -0.31 -1.98
N ASN A 51 -12.14 -0.34 -2.00
CA ASN A 51 -11.38 -1.37 -2.73
C ASN A 51 -11.63 -2.76 -2.17
N ASP A 52 -11.61 -2.89 -0.84
CA ASP A 52 -11.86 -4.16 -0.17
C ASP A 52 -13.29 -4.66 -0.38
N TYR A 53 -14.28 -3.76 -0.31
CA TYR A 53 -15.66 -4.07 -0.64
C TYR A 53 -15.80 -4.60 -2.07
N ASN A 54 -15.20 -3.89 -3.04
CA ASN A 54 -15.22 -4.31 -4.44
C ASN A 54 -14.49 -5.65 -4.66
N ARG A 55 -13.42 -5.92 -3.91
CA ARG A 55 -12.72 -7.21 -3.94
C ARG A 55 -13.63 -8.35 -3.49
N VAL A 56 -14.35 -8.18 -2.38
CA VAL A 56 -15.31 -9.18 -1.86
C VAL A 56 -16.50 -9.35 -2.80
N LYS A 57 -17.10 -8.25 -3.27
CA LYS A 57 -18.24 -8.27 -4.21
C LYS A 57 -17.90 -9.01 -5.51
N ASN A 58 -16.68 -8.83 -6.02
CA ASN A 58 -16.25 -9.43 -7.27
C ASN A 58 -15.60 -10.82 -7.11
N GLN A 59 -15.66 -11.43 -5.92
CA GLN A 59 -15.07 -12.75 -5.67
C GLN A 59 -15.61 -13.83 -6.63
N ALA A 60 -16.92 -13.82 -6.89
CA ALA A 60 -17.54 -14.75 -7.84
C ALA A 60 -17.03 -14.56 -9.27
N LEU A 61 -16.82 -13.31 -9.70
CA LEU A 61 -16.25 -13.01 -11.02
C LEU A 61 -14.82 -13.57 -11.15
N TYR A 62 -14.00 -13.44 -10.10
CA TYR A 62 -12.65 -13.97 -10.15
C TYR A 62 -12.62 -15.50 -10.25
N MET A 63 -13.61 -16.20 -9.68
CA MET A 63 -13.74 -17.65 -9.85
C MET A 63 -14.21 -18.01 -11.26
N GLU A 64 -15.21 -17.30 -11.78
CA GLU A 64 -15.70 -17.44 -13.17
C GLU A 64 -14.57 -17.20 -14.20
N ILE A 65 -13.73 -16.17 -14.00
CA ILE A 65 -12.56 -15.92 -14.85
C ILE A 65 -11.57 -17.08 -14.81
N LYS A 66 -11.31 -17.68 -13.64
CA LYS A 66 -10.42 -18.85 -13.52
C LYS A 66 -10.99 -20.07 -14.26
N GLU A 67 -12.30 -20.25 -14.27
CA GLU A 67 -12.96 -21.32 -15.03
C GLU A 67 -12.84 -21.08 -16.55
N ILE A 68 -13.04 -19.84 -17.01
CA ILE A 68 -12.82 -19.46 -18.42
C ILE A 68 -11.36 -19.68 -18.82
N GLU A 69 -10.39 -19.28 -17.98
CA GLU A 69 -8.96 -19.52 -18.24
C GLU A 69 -8.64 -21.01 -18.39
N LYS A 70 -9.33 -21.88 -17.65
CA LYS A 70 -9.17 -23.34 -17.75
C LYS A 70 -9.84 -23.93 -18.97
N ALA A 71 -11.02 -23.43 -19.34
CA ALA A 71 -11.78 -23.90 -20.49
C ALA A 71 -11.11 -23.54 -21.83
N TYR A 72 -10.48 -22.37 -21.91
CA TYR A 72 -9.90 -21.82 -23.14
C TYR A 72 -8.37 -21.65 -23.05
N GLN A 73 -7.66 -22.65 -22.53
CA GLN A 73 -6.20 -22.59 -22.39
C GLN A 73 -5.48 -22.42 -23.74
N ASN A 74 -5.99 -23.06 -24.78
CA ASN A 74 -5.38 -23.12 -26.12
C ASN A 74 -5.89 -22.05 -27.09
N ASP A 75 -6.90 -21.25 -26.71
CA ASP A 75 -7.46 -20.20 -27.56
C ASP A 75 -7.47 -18.86 -26.82
N ASP A 76 -6.39 -18.11 -26.99
CA ASP A 76 -6.22 -16.80 -26.37
C ASP A 76 -7.24 -15.76 -26.84
N VAL A 77 -7.75 -15.89 -28.06
CA VAL A 77 -8.71 -14.94 -28.64
C VAL A 77 -10.06 -15.13 -27.98
N VAL A 78 -10.56 -16.36 -27.96
CA VAL A 78 -11.84 -16.70 -27.32
C VAL A 78 -11.77 -16.47 -25.81
N LYS A 79 -10.67 -16.85 -25.16
CA LYS A 79 -10.44 -16.56 -23.73
C LYS A 79 -10.58 -15.08 -23.40
N LYS A 80 -9.92 -14.20 -24.15
CA LYS A 80 -10.02 -12.75 -23.94
C LYS A 80 -11.43 -12.21 -24.17
N GLN A 81 -12.15 -12.74 -25.16
CA GLN A 81 -13.53 -12.34 -25.43
C GLN A 81 -14.48 -12.75 -24.30
N GLU A 82 -14.40 -13.99 -23.81
CA GLU A 82 -15.24 -14.48 -22.72
C GLU A 82 -14.96 -13.77 -21.40
N ILE A 83 -13.68 -13.51 -21.07
CA ILE A 83 -13.33 -12.70 -19.88
C ILE A 83 -13.94 -11.29 -20.00
N ARG A 84 -13.89 -10.66 -21.18
CA ARG A 84 -14.51 -9.33 -21.40
C ARG A 84 -16.03 -9.38 -21.24
N LYS A 85 -16.70 -10.42 -21.75
CA LYS A 85 -18.15 -10.62 -21.57
C LYS A 85 -18.51 -10.76 -20.09
N ALA A 86 -17.81 -11.62 -19.34
CA ALA A 86 -18.03 -11.82 -17.91
C ALA A 86 -17.86 -10.50 -17.10
N MET A 87 -16.80 -9.72 -17.39
CA MET A 87 -16.59 -8.42 -16.76
C MET A 87 -17.70 -7.41 -17.08
N LYS A 88 -18.18 -7.37 -18.33
CA LYS A 88 -19.26 -6.47 -18.77
C LYS A 88 -20.58 -6.83 -18.09
N ASN A 89 -20.91 -8.12 -18.01
CA ASN A 89 -22.14 -8.62 -17.37
C ASN A 89 -22.22 -8.21 -15.90
N ARG A 90 -21.10 -8.20 -15.18
CA ARG A 90 -21.04 -7.80 -13.77
C ARG A 90 -20.73 -6.31 -13.54
N ARG A 91 -20.69 -5.49 -14.60
CA ARG A 91 -20.41 -4.04 -14.58
C ARG A 91 -19.17 -3.66 -13.77
N VAL A 92 -18.11 -4.46 -13.88
CA VAL A 92 -16.85 -4.19 -13.18
C VAL A 92 -16.04 -3.16 -13.95
N GLN A 93 -15.66 -2.07 -13.28
CA GLN A 93 -14.84 -1.01 -13.86
C GLN A 93 -13.34 -1.30 -13.60
N PRO A 94 -12.51 -1.47 -14.65
CA PRO A 94 -11.07 -1.76 -14.49
C PRO A 94 -10.28 -0.61 -13.85
N TRP A 95 -10.72 0.63 -14.09
CA TRP A 95 -10.00 1.85 -13.70
C TRP A 95 -9.86 2.05 -12.19
N ALA A 96 -10.78 1.49 -11.40
CA ALA A 96 -10.74 1.61 -9.95
C ALA A 96 -9.39 1.14 -9.39
N LYS A 97 -8.85 0.01 -9.87
CA LYS A 97 -7.54 -0.50 -9.42
C LYS A 97 -6.39 0.44 -9.78
N VAL A 98 -6.42 1.05 -10.96
CA VAL A 98 -5.35 1.94 -11.45
C VAL A 98 -5.32 3.23 -10.64
N ILE A 99 -6.48 3.82 -10.36
CA ILE A 99 -6.59 5.04 -9.54
C ILE A 99 -5.97 4.80 -8.17
N VAL A 100 -6.19 3.62 -7.58
CA VAL A 100 -5.65 3.25 -6.27
C VAL A 100 -4.14 3.17 -6.27
N LEU A 101 -3.59 2.47 -7.26
CA LEU A 101 -2.14 2.34 -7.41
C LEU A 101 -1.50 3.71 -7.67
N GLY A 102 -2.16 4.58 -8.44
CA GLY A 102 -1.72 5.95 -8.66
C GLY A 102 -1.64 6.77 -7.37
N ILE A 103 -2.67 6.73 -6.52
CA ILE A 103 -2.67 7.40 -5.21
C ILE A 103 -1.54 6.85 -4.33
N GLN A 104 -1.34 5.53 -4.32
CA GLN A 104 -0.29 4.92 -3.51
C GLN A 104 1.12 5.31 -3.97
N ALA A 105 1.35 5.39 -5.29
CA ALA A 105 2.60 5.89 -5.85
C ALA A 105 2.83 7.37 -5.51
N LEU A 106 1.79 8.21 -5.62
CA LEU A 106 1.85 9.62 -5.30
C LEU A 106 2.25 9.85 -3.84
N VAL A 107 1.63 9.14 -2.90
CA VAL A 107 1.96 9.22 -1.47
C VAL A 107 3.42 8.82 -1.20
N LEU A 108 3.90 7.76 -1.87
CA LEU A 108 5.28 7.30 -1.71
C LEU A 108 6.29 8.35 -2.21
N VAL A 109 6.01 8.99 -3.35
CA VAL A 109 6.85 10.09 -3.88
C VAL A 109 6.86 11.27 -2.91
N LEU A 110 5.70 11.64 -2.39
CA LEU A 110 5.56 12.77 -1.49
C LEU A 110 6.32 12.56 -0.17
N LEU A 111 6.19 11.37 0.44
CA LEU A 111 6.95 11.05 1.65
C LEU A 111 8.46 10.99 1.41
N TYR A 112 8.87 10.53 0.24
CA TYR A 112 10.28 10.52 -0.12
C TYR A 112 10.85 11.94 -0.24
N GLN A 113 10.12 12.86 -0.88
CA GLN A 113 10.52 14.27 -0.97
C GLN A 113 10.62 14.91 0.42
N VAL A 114 9.56 14.78 1.22
CA VAL A 114 9.50 15.33 2.59
C VAL A 114 10.67 14.82 3.45
N PHE A 115 11.04 13.55 3.28
CA PHE A 115 12.16 12.97 3.99
C PHE A 115 13.52 13.53 3.52
N ILE A 116 13.80 13.53 2.21
CA ILE A 116 15.07 14.01 1.67
C ILE A 116 15.31 15.49 2.00
N ASP A 117 14.26 16.30 1.88
CA ASP A 117 14.35 17.74 2.14
C ASP A 117 14.48 18.00 3.65
N GLY A 118 13.89 17.13 4.49
CA GLY A 118 14.11 17.14 5.93
C GLY A 118 15.54 16.80 6.32
N LEU A 119 16.17 15.86 5.62
CA LEU A 119 17.56 15.46 5.87
C LEU A 119 18.58 16.53 5.48
N THR A 120 18.34 17.21 4.36
CA THR A 120 19.35 18.07 3.72
C THR A 120 19.44 19.47 4.32
N GLY A 121 18.41 19.95 5.03
CA GLY A 121 18.47 21.27 5.67
C GLY A 121 18.26 22.45 4.72
N GLU A 122 18.44 22.25 3.42
CA GLU A 122 18.67 23.32 2.43
C GLU A 122 17.48 24.24 2.17
N ARG A 123 16.24 23.83 2.50
CA ARG A 123 15.01 24.61 2.22
C ARG A 123 14.06 24.76 3.40
N ILE A 124 14.52 24.42 4.61
CA ILE A 124 13.58 24.11 5.69
C ILE A 124 13.00 25.36 6.36
N ILE A 125 13.77 26.45 6.45
CA ILE A 125 13.30 27.68 7.10
C ILE A 125 12.19 28.37 6.29
N GLU A 126 12.17 28.23 4.97
CA GLU A 126 11.15 28.86 4.09
C GLU A 126 9.84 28.07 4.01
N VAL A 127 9.86 26.77 4.33
CA VAL A 127 8.69 25.88 4.22
C VAL A 127 7.99 25.69 5.57
N LEU A 128 8.66 25.93 6.69
CA LEU A 128 8.08 25.77 8.02
C LEU A 128 7.05 26.86 8.35
N TYR A 129 5.94 26.44 8.93
CA TYR A 129 4.97 27.34 9.52
C TYR A 129 5.57 28.00 10.78
N PRO A 130 5.20 29.25 11.07
CA PRO A 130 5.72 29.97 12.25
C PRO A 130 5.55 29.24 13.57
N SER A 131 4.53 28.37 13.66
CA SER A 131 4.21 27.59 14.86
C SER A 131 5.06 26.31 15.02
N VAL A 132 5.90 25.94 14.04
CA VAL A 132 6.71 24.72 14.05
C VAL A 132 8.17 25.08 14.26
N ALA A 133 8.71 24.78 15.45
CA ALA A 133 10.11 25.04 15.77
C ALA A 133 11.06 24.16 14.94
N TRP A 134 12.13 24.73 14.41
CA TRP A 134 13.15 23.99 13.69
C TRP A 134 14.06 23.23 14.68
N PRO A 135 14.13 21.87 14.63
CA PRO A 135 14.95 21.09 15.55
C PRO A 135 16.47 21.13 15.27
N GLY A 136 16.93 21.79 14.21
CA GLY A 136 18.34 21.70 13.79
C GLY A 136 18.62 20.36 13.10
N VAL A 137 19.64 19.63 13.56
CA VAL A 137 19.99 18.33 12.97
C VAL A 137 18.99 17.27 13.43
N MET A 138 18.21 16.72 12.49
CA MET A 138 17.26 15.66 12.79
C MET A 138 17.96 14.31 12.98
N ASN A 139 17.61 13.58 14.03
CA ASN A 139 18.10 12.23 14.25
C ASN A 139 17.45 11.25 13.26
N THR A 140 18.27 10.76 12.34
CA THR A 140 17.86 9.86 11.25
C THR A 140 18.04 8.39 11.61
N TYR A 141 18.53 8.06 12.81
CA TYR A 141 18.75 6.69 13.22
C TYR A 141 17.47 6.07 13.78
N PHE A 142 17.08 4.95 13.21
CA PHE A 142 15.97 4.13 13.65
C PHE A 142 16.46 2.72 13.96
N TYR A 143 16.40 2.33 15.24
CA TYR A 143 16.94 1.06 15.75
C TYR A 143 18.39 0.76 15.29
N GLY A 144 19.25 1.78 15.25
CA GLY A 144 20.66 1.67 14.86
C GLY A 144 20.92 1.73 13.35
N PHE A 145 19.88 1.94 12.52
CA PHE A 145 20.01 2.10 11.08
C PHE A 145 19.67 3.53 10.65
N ASP A 146 20.52 4.15 9.85
CA ASP A 146 20.20 5.43 9.23
C ASP A 146 19.09 5.26 8.18
N LEU A 147 18.03 6.04 8.32
CA LEU A 147 16.88 6.07 7.41
C LEU A 147 17.26 6.45 5.97
N GLY A 148 18.34 7.21 5.79
CA GLY A 148 18.87 7.60 4.48
C GLY A 148 19.71 6.51 3.81
N MET A 149 20.12 5.47 4.56
CA MET A 149 21.00 4.42 4.07
C MET A 149 20.33 3.61 2.96
N ARG A 150 21.06 3.41 1.87
CA ARG A 150 20.69 2.50 0.77
C ARG A 150 21.42 1.18 0.94
N HIS A 151 20.96 0.14 0.26
CA HIS A 151 21.56 -1.20 0.30
C HIS A 151 21.52 -1.89 1.67
N SER A 152 20.62 -1.47 2.57
CA SER A 152 20.40 -2.16 3.85
C SER A 152 19.67 -3.49 3.64
N LEU A 153 20.10 -4.57 4.28
CA LEU A 153 19.45 -5.89 4.12
C LEU A 153 18.30 -6.12 5.10
N VAL A 154 18.39 -5.53 6.30
CA VAL A 154 17.51 -5.85 7.43
C VAL A 154 16.06 -5.42 7.18
N TRP A 155 15.82 -4.12 6.95
CA TRP A 155 14.46 -3.61 6.80
C TRP A 155 13.74 -4.07 5.52
N PRO A 156 14.37 -4.07 4.33
CA PRO A 156 13.77 -4.72 3.15
C PRO A 156 13.49 -6.21 3.38
N GLY A 157 14.38 -6.92 4.09
CA GLY A 157 14.21 -8.33 4.44
C GLY A 157 12.97 -8.56 5.30
N ILE A 158 12.77 -7.74 6.33
CA ILE A 158 11.55 -7.77 7.17
C ILE A 158 10.30 -7.54 6.32
N VAL A 159 10.32 -6.58 5.40
CA VAL A 159 9.19 -6.34 4.48
C VAL A 159 8.90 -7.56 3.60
N GLY A 160 9.94 -8.15 3.01
CA GLY A 160 9.80 -9.35 2.18
C GLY A 160 9.22 -10.52 2.98
N LEU A 161 9.73 -10.79 4.18
CA LEU A 161 9.21 -11.85 5.06
C LEU A 161 7.76 -11.59 5.47
N PHE A 162 7.40 -10.34 5.80
CA PHE A 162 6.03 -9.98 6.14
C PHE A 162 5.08 -10.20 4.96
N LEU A 163 5.46 -9.77 3.75
CA LEU A 163 4.69 -10.03 2.52
C LEU A 163 4.52 -11.52 2.25
N MET A 164 5.59 -12.29 2.42
CA MET A 164 5.54 -13.75 2.25
C MET A 164 4.56 -14.37 3.26
N ALA A 165 4.60 -13.96 4.53
CA ALA A 165 3.63 -14.39 5.54
C ALA A 165 2.19 -14.00 5.17
N GLU A 166 1.95 -12.77 4.70
CA GLU A 166 0.63 -12.31 4.28
C GLU A 166 0.06 -13.16 3.14
N ILE A 167 0.87 -13.45 2.12
CA ILE A 167 0.47 -14.30 0.99
C ILE A 167 0.21 -15.73 1.47
N TYR A 168 1.06 -16.27 2.34
CA TYR A 168 0.88 -17.59 2.93
C TYR A 168 -0.47 -17.71 3.67
N PHE A 169 -0.78 -16.73 4.52
CA PHE A 169 -2.07 -16.69 5.22
C PHE A 169 -3.24 -16.51 4.26
N ASN A 170 -3.05 -15.82 3.13
CA ASN A 170 -4.06 -15.70 2.09
C ASN A 170 -4.35 -17.06 1.42
N PHE A 171 -3.31 -17.81 1.06
CA PHE A 171 -3.44 -19.14 0.45
C PHE A 171 -4.09 -20.14 1.39
N ARG A 172 -3.71 -20.15 2.69
CA ARG A 172 -4.38 -21.00 3.69
C ARG A 172 -5.89 -20.73 3.81
N ARG A 173 -6.31 -19.52 3.46
CA ARG A 173 -7.72 -19.10 3.52
C ARG A 173 -8.43 -19.25 2.16
N PHE A 174 -7.70 -19.53 1.09
CA PHE A 174 -8.24 -19.75 -0.24
C PHE A 174 -8.76 -21.19 -0.36
N LYS A 175 -10.07 -21.35 -0.67
CA LYS A 175 -10.72 -22.67 -0.76
C LYS A 175 -10.49 -23.41 -2.09
N GLY A 176 -9.68 -22.87 -3.00
CA GLY A 176 -9.41 -23.47 -4.31
C GLY A 176 -8.07 -24.21 -4.38
N LYS A 177 -7.82 -24.95 -5.47
CA LYS A 177 -6.51 -25.55 -5.74
C LYS A 177 -5.47 -24.46 -6.00
N ILE A 178 -4.32 -24.55 -5.33
CA ILE A 178 -3.17 -23.67 -5.55
C ILE A 178 -2.49 -24.09 -6.85
N GLU A 179 -2.33 -23.15 -7.78
CA GLU A 179 -1.69 -23.40 -9.07
C GLU A 179 -0.20 -23.06 -9.04
N LYS A 180 0.58 -23.56 -10.00
CA LYS A 180 2.03 -23.25 -10.09
C LYS A 180 2.28 -21.74 -10.15
N ARG A 181 1.40 -20.98 -10.82
CA ARG A 181 1.47 -19.51 -10.92
C ARG A 181 1.29 -18.82 -9.56
N ASP A 182 0.46 -19.38 -8.68
CA ASP A 182 0.26 -18.87 -7.32
C ASP A 182 1.54 -19.09 -6.49
N LEU A 183 2.20 -20.24 -6.64
CA LEU A 183 3.49 -20.52 -6.00
C LEU A 183 4.59 -19.60 -6.54
N THR A 184 4.61 -19.35 -7.85
CA THR A 184 5.53 -18.38 -8.45
C THR A 184 5.31 -16.98 -7.87
N TYR A 185 4.06 -16.53 -7.72
CA TYR A 185 3.74 -15.25 -7.09
C TYR A 185 4.21 -15.19 -5.63
N PHE A 186 4.00 -16.26 -4.86
CA PHE A 186 4.41 -16.36 -3.45
C PHE A 186 5.90 -16.12 -3.22
N VAL A 187 6.76 -16.53 -4.16
CA VAL A 187 8.21 -16.34 -4.06
C VAL A 187 8.67 -15.07 -4.76
N LEU A 188 8.27 -14.87 -6.02
CA LEU A 188 8.80 -13.78 -6.84
C LEU A 188 8.35 -12.40 -6.34
N PHE A 189 7.12 -12.26 -5.85
CA PHE A 189 6.62 -10.95 -5.45
C PHE A 189 7.36 -10.41 -4.22
N PRO A 190 7.49 -11.13 -3.09
CA PRO A 190 8.30 -10.66 -1.96
C PRO A 190 9.76 -10.40 -2.33
N LEU A 191 10.37 -11.26 -3.15
CA LEU A 191 11.75 -11.09 -3.60
C LEU A 191 11.93 -9.83 -4.44
N SER A 192 10.99 -9.55 -5.35
CA SER A 192 11.02 -8.35 -6.18
C SER A 192 10.90 -7.08 -5.34
N VAL A 193 10.01 -7.09 -4.34
CA VAL A 193 9.86 -5.96 -3.40
C VAL A 193 11.12 -5.78 -2.56
N PHE A 194 11.73 -6.88 -2.10
CA PHE A 194 13.01 -6.84 -1.38
C PHE A 194 14.11 -6.16 -2.23
N VAL A 195 14.32 -6.59 -3.47
CA VAL A 195 15.34 -6.01 -4.36
C VAL A 195 15.05 -4.54 -4.65
N LEU A 196 13.79 -4.19 -4.91
CA LEU A 196 13.38 -2.81 -5.13
C LEU A 196 13.68 -1.93 -3.91
N LEU A 197 13.34 -2.40 -2.72
CA LEU A 197 13.58 -1.67 -1.48
C LEU A 197 15.05 -1.62 -1.07
N TRP A 198 15.84 -2.62 -1.46
CA TRP A 198 17.28 -2.65 -1.23
C TRP A 198 18.00 -1.51 -1.96
N VAL A 199 17.54 -1.14 -3.16
CA VAL A 199 18.10 0.00 -3.93
C VAL A 199 17.70 1.36 -3.34
N LEU A 200 16.54 1.42 -2.67
CA LEU A 200 15.99 2.67 -2.16
C LEU A 200 16.44 2.96 -0.72
N PRO A 201 16.33 4.22 -0.25
CA PRO A 201 16.63 4.55 1.14
C PRO A 201 15.73 3.79 2.11
N MET A 202 16.30 3.41 3.26
CA MET A 202 15.68 2.58 4.29
C MET A 202 14.30 3.10 4.73
N VAL A 203 14.10 4.42 4.76
CA VAL A 203 12.81 5.05 5.07
C VAL A 203 11.63 4.48 4.26
N LYS A 204 11.85 4.07 3.00
CA LYS A 204 10.80 3.49 2.16
C LYS A 204 10.38 2.12 2.65
N SER A 205 11.30 1.35 3.22
CA SER A 205 11.00 0.06 3.84
C SER A 205 10.09 0.24 5.06
N LEU A 206 10.34 1.25 5.90
CA LEU A 206 9.47 1.56 7.03
C LEU A 206 8.08 1.97 6.57
N PHE A 207 8.00 2.88 5.60
CA PHE A 207 6.71 3.29 5.03
C PHE A 207 5.94 2.07 4.51
N ILE A 208 6.56 1.24 3.66
CA ILE A 208 5.89 0.06 3.10
C ILE A 208 5.46 -0.89 4.21
N LEU A 209 6.35 -1.21 5.16
CA LEU A 209 6.06 -2.12 6.27
C LEU A 209 4.87 -1.65 7.12
N THR A 210 4.90 -0.40 7.60
CA THR A 210 3.81 0.19 8.39
C THR A 210 2.49 0.13 7.62
N SER A 211 2.56 0.41 6.32
CA SER A 211 1.38 0.43 5.49
C SER A 211 0.82 -0.97 5.20
N LEU A 212 1.68 -1.99 5.08
CA LEU A 212 1.29 -3.40 4.98
C LEU A 212 0.64 -3.89 6.27
N ILE A 213 1.22 -3.56 7.42
CA ILE A 213 0.64 -3.87 8.73
C ILE A 213 -0.77 -3.28 8.84
N PHE A 214 -0.91 -2.00 8.48
CA PHE A 214 -2.21 -1.33 8.47
C PHE A 214 -3.21 -2.01 7.52
N SER A 215 -2.77 -2.34 6.30
CA SER A 215 -3.59 -3.07 5.33
C SER A 215 -3.98 -4.47 5.81
N ALA A 216 -3.10 -5.18 6.51
CA ALA A 216 -3.40 -6.48 7.09
C ALA A 216 -4.47 -6.36 8.19
N ILE A 217 -4.36 -5.35 9.06
CA ILE A 217 -5.37 -5.06 10.10
C ILE A 217 -6.71 -4.72 9.46
N LEU A 218 -6.75 -3.74 8.54
CA LEU A 218 -7.96 -3.36 7.84
C LEU A 218 -8.58 -4.52 7.07
N GLY A 219 -7.76 -5.31 6.36
CA GLY A 219 -8.24 -6.44 5.58
C GLY A 219 -8.91 -7.51 6.44
N ASN A 220 -8.44 -7.72 7.67
CA ASN A 220 -9.11 -8.62 8.62
C ASN A 220 -10.46 -8.03 9.09
N ILE A 221 -10.51 -6.74 9.43
CA ILE A 221 -11.74 -6.05 9.87
C ILE A 221 -12.78 -5.98 8.74
N ALA A 222 -12.39 -5.46 7.58
CA ALA A 222 -13.23 -5.29 6.41
C ALA A 222 -13.82 -6.62 5.94
N ARG A 223 -13.07 -7.72 6.07
CA ARG A 223 -13.58 -9.05 5.74
C ARG A 223 -14.73 -9.47 6.65
N VAL A 224 -14.57 -9.33 7.97
CA VAL A 224 -15.63 -9.69 8.95
C VAL A 224 -16.90 -8.89 8.66
N PHE A 225 -16.75 -7.59 8.37
CA PHE A 225 -17.89 -6.70 8.13
C PHE A 225 -18.53 -6.89 6.74
N PHE A 226 -17.74 -6.91 5.67
CA PHE A 226 -18.26 -6.94 4.30
C PHE A 226 -18.66 -8.32 3.81
N GLN A 227 -18.03 -9.42 4.28
CA GLN A 227 -18.49 -10.76 3.90
C GLN A 227 -19.93 -11.01 4.36
N GLU A 228 -20.26 -10.53 5.56
CA GLU A 228 -21.59 -10.63 6.13
C GLU A 228 -22.61 -9.80 5.32
N MET A 229 -22.24 -8.57 4.97
CA MET A 229 -23.08 -7.68 4.17
C MET A 229 -23.33 -8.22 2.74
N VAL A 230 -22.29 -8.75 2.08
CA VAL A 230 -22.40 -9.31 0.73
C VAL A 230 -23.24 -10.60 0.75
N LYS A 231 -23.04 -11.51 1.71
CA LYS A 231 -23.90 -12.70 1.85
C LYS A 231 -25.37 -12.31 1.99
N ARG A 232 -25.70 -11.36 2.86
CA ARG A 232 -27.09 -10.90 3.07
C ARG A 232 -27.73 -10.29 1.82
N ARG A 233 -26.94 -9.63 0.96
CA ARG A 233 -27.43 -8.95 -0.25
C ARG A 233 -27.60 -9.89 -1.44
N PHE A 234 -26.76 -10.93 -1.56
CA PHE A 234 -26.77 -11.85 -2.70
C PHE A 234 -27.49 -13.18 -2.44
N VAL A 235 -27.79 -13.55 -1.19
CA VAL A 235 -28.69 -14.68 -0.86
C VAL A 235 -30.15 -14.38 -1.23
N LYS A 236 -30.51 -13.11 -1.49
CA LYS A 236 -31.86 -12.69 -1.88
C LYS A 236 -32.11 -12.63 -3.39
N LEU A 237 -31.17 -13.04 -4.25
CA LEU A 237 -31.43 -13.08 -5.69
C LEU A 237 -31.99 -14.47 -6.06
N PRO A 238 -33.26 -14.55 -6.52
CA PRO A 238 -33.79 -15.82 -7.01
C PRO A 238 -32.94 -16.31 -8.19
N LYS A 239 -32.71 -17.63 -8.20
CA LYS A 239 -31.97 -18.36 -9.24
C LYS A 239 -32.60 -18.15 -10.61
#